data_AF-A0AAW1JG04-F1
#
_entry.id   AF-A0AAW1JG04-F1
#
_cell.length_a   1.000
_cell.length_b   1.000
_cell.length_c   1.000
_cell.angle_alpha   90.00
_cell.angle_beta   90.00
_cell.angle_gamma   90.00
#
_symmetry.space_group_name_H-M   'P 1'
#
loop_
_entity.id
_entity.type
_entity.pdbx_description
1 polymer ?
#
loop_
_entity_poly.entity_id
_entity_poly.type
_entity_poly.pdbx_seq_one_letter_code
_entity_poly.pdbx_strand_id
1 'polypeptide(L)'
;MQDNLKSKKTEYLSRLLTIVEETANIKQCKRVQASNPKWMEERAFRLTGSNFGRIYKMRNTTSSAKKVEQLLYSKLFGNTATKYGAESEILAIKQFEEVIGAWN
;
A
#
# COMPACT_ATOMS: atom_id res chain seq x y z
N MET A 1 26.42 -4.30 18.26
CA MET A 1 25.80 -3.94 16.95
C MET A 1 24.62 -4.84 16.61
N GLN A 2 24.73 -6.17 16.78
CA GLN A 2 23.62 -7.12 16.56
C GLN A 2 22.40 -6.89 17.48
N ASP A 3 22.61 -6.53 18.75
CA ASP A 3 21.51 -6.31 19.71
C ASP A 3 20.66 -5.07 19.38
N ASN A 4 21.29 -4.03 18.81
CA ASN A 4 20.57 -2.81 18.38
C ASN A 4 19.63 -3.10 17.21
N LEU A 5 20.07 -3.91 16.23
CA LEU A 5 19.26 -4.30 15.09
C LEU A 5 18.09 -5.20 15.53
N LYS A 6 18.34 -6.10 16.48
CA LYS A 6 17.31 -6.98 17.04
C LYS A 6 16.23 -6.17 17.79
N SER A 7 16.65 -5.19 18.59
CA SER A 7 15.74 -4.27 19.28
C SER A 7 14.88 -3.45 18.30
N LYS A 8 15.50 -2.82 17.31
CA LYS A 8 14.78 -2.06 16.26
C LYS A 8 13.80 -2.92 15.46
N LYS A 9 14.15 -4.17 15.18
CA LYS A 9 13.25 -5.12 14.52
C LYS A 9 12.00 -5.36 15.38
N THR A 10 12.17 -5.59 16.68
CA THR A 10 11.05 -5.84 17.60
C THR A 10 10.15 -4.61 17.72
N GLU A 11 10.73 -3.42 17.85
CA GLU A 11 9.98 -2.14 17.87
C GLU A 11 9.15 -1.95 16.59
N TYR A 12 9.76 -2.21 15.43
CA TYR A 12 9.10 -2.11 14.14
C TYR A 12 7.93 -3.10 14.00
N LEU A 13 8.13 -4.36 14.41
CA LEU A 13 7.09 -5.38 14.36
C LEU A 13 5.94 -5.06 15.32
N SER A 14 6.23 -4.54 16.51
CA SER A 14 5.21 -4.07 17.46
C SER A 14 4.33 -2.99 16.83
N ARG A 15 4.95 -1.95 16.26
CA ARG A 15 4.24 -0.86 15.56
C ARG A 15 3.36 -1.39 14.42
N LEU A 16 3.85 -2.33 13.62
CA LEU A 16 3.09 -2.89 12.51
C LEU A 16 1.82 -3.61 12.96
N LEU A 17 1.87 -4.31 14.10
CA LEU A 17 0.77 -5.11 14.64
C LEU A 17 -0.31 -4.25 15.31
N THR A 18 0.07 -3.25 16.11
CA THR A 18 -0.87 -2.33 16.79
C THR A 18 -1.82 -1.64 15.81
N ILE A 19 -1.35 -1.37 14.58
CA ILE A 19 -2.12 -0.65 13.57
C ILE A 19 -3.15 -1.58 12.89
N VAL A 20 -2.95 -2.90 12.85
CA VAL A 20 -3.96 -3.83 12.34
C VAL A 20 -5.23 -3.75 13.19
N GLU A 21 -5.11 -3.55 14.49
CA GLU A 21 -6.24 -3.38 15.39
C GLU A 21 -6.94 -2.03 15.17
N GLU A 22 -6.20 -0.97 14.85
CA GLU A 22 -6.76 0.35 14.49
C GLU A 22 -7.35 0.42 13.06
N THR A 23 -6.94 -0.46 12.14
CA THR A 23 -7.38 -0.42 10.73
C THR A 23 -8.88 -0.65 10.52
N ALA A 24 -9.59 -1.19 11.50
CA ALA A 24 -11.05 -1.27 11.46
C ALA A 24 -11.68 0.14 11.28
N ASN A 25 -11.10 1.16 11.90
CA ASN A 25 -11.56 2.55 11.80
C ASN A 25 -11.03 3.27 10.54
N ILE A 26 -9.86 2.88 10.02
CA ILE A 26 -9.27 3.48 8.81
C ILE A 26 -10.05 3.11 7.54
N LYS A 27 -10.86 2.03 7.57
CA LYS A 27 -11.74 1.64 6.46
C LYS A 27 -12.71 2.75 6.01
N GLN A 28 -13.03 3.72 6.87
CA GLN A 28 -13.87 4.87 6.51
C GLN A 28 -13.14 5.91 5.64
N CYS A 29 -11.80 5.97 5.66
CA CYS A 29 -11.00 6.94 4.91
C CYS A 29 -10.82 6.57 3.41
N LYS A 30 -11.60 5.62 2.90
CA LYS A 30 -11.52 5.08 1.53
C LYS A 30 -11.66 6.12 0.42
N ARG A 31 -12.14 7.33 0.70
CA ARG A 31 -12.33 8.36 -0.33
C ARG A 31 -11.10 9.20 -0.69
N VAL A 32 -10.04 9.20 0.12
CA VAL A 32 -8.87 10.04 -0.19
C VAL A 32 -7.55 9.35 0.12
N GLN A 33 -7.32 8.23 -0.55
CA GLN A 33 -6.08 7.45 -0.46
C GLN A 33 -4.84 8.20 -0.95
N ALA A 34 -4.97 9.34 -1.63
CA ALA A 34 -3.83 10.08 -2.16
C ALA A 34 -3.48 11.35 -1.35
N SER A 35 -4.44 11.96 -0.65
CA SER A 35 -4.23 13.26 0.02
C SER A 35 -3.96 13.16 1.52
N ASN A 36 -4.09 11.97 2.13
CA ASN A 36 -3.86 11.80 3.55
C ASN A 36 -2.37 11.54 3.85
N PRO A 37 -1.65 12.45 4.53
CA PRO A 37 -0.24 12.26 4.86
C PRO A 37 0.01 11.01 5.71
N LYS A 38 -0.91 10.71 6.64
CA LYS A 38 -0.83 9.51 7.50
C LYS A 38 -0.86 8.22 6.68
N TRP A 39 -1.59 8.20 5.57
CA TRP A 39 -1.61 7.06 4.66
C TRP A 39 -0.28 6.90 3.90
N MET A 40 0.36 8.00 3.52
CA MET A 40 1.69 7.96 2.89
C MET A 40 2.77 7.49 3.86
N GLU A 41 2.73 7.96 5.11
CA GLU A 41 3.61 7.46 6.18
C GLU A 41 3.43 5.96 6.41
N GLU A 42 2.18 5.49 6.54
CA GLU A 42 1.91 4.07 6.75
C GLU A 42 2.34 3.19 5.57
N ARG A 43 2.23 3.69 4.33
CA ARG A 43 2.70 2.97 3.13
C ARG A 43 4.21 2.90 3.03
N ALA A 44 4.95 3.87 3.56
CA ALA A 44 6.41 3.87 3.54
C ALA A 44 6.99 2.66 4.30
N PHE A 45 6.26 2.16 5.32
CA PHE A 45 6.64 1.01 6.13
C PHE A 45 5.98 -0.31 5.69
N ARG A 46 5.25 -0.35 4.56
CA ARG A 46 4.44 -1.52 4.20
C ARG A 46 4.60 -1.92 2.74
N LEU A 47 4.58 -3.24 2.50
CA LEU A 47 4.41 -3.75 1.15
C LEU A 47 2.94 -3.63 0.74
N THR A 48 2.68 -2.81 -0.27
CA THR A 48 1.35 -2.62 -0.83
C THR A 48 0.99 -3.76 -1.78
N GLY A 49 -0.29 -4.04 -1.97
CA GLY A 49 -0.75 -5.09 -2.89
C GLY A 49 -0.15 -4.97 -4.31
N SER A 50 0.01 -3.74 -4.81
CA SER A 50 0.61 -3.46 -6.11
C SER A 50 2.11 -3.84 -6.22
N ASN A 51 2.83 -3.86 -5.10
CA ASN A 51 4.25 -4.20 -5.05
C ASN A 51 4.49 -5.65 -4.57
N PHE A 52 3.54 -6.22 -3.83
CA PHE A 52 3.68 -7.53 -3.20
C PHE A 52 4.00 -8.63 -4.20
N GLY A 53 3.24 -8.73 -5.30
CA GLY A 53 3.46 -9.78 -6.31
C GLY A 53 4.84 -9.71 -6.94
N ARG A 54 5.40 -8.50 -7.12
CA ARG A 54 6.74 -8.29 -7.67
C ARG A 54 7.83 -8.77 -6.72
N ILE A 55 7.61 -8.64 -5.42
CA ILE A 55 8.56 -9.04 -4.37
C ILE A 55 8.46 -10.55 -4.11
N TYR A 56 7.24 -11.06 -3.97
CA TYR A 56 6.98 -12.49 -3.72
C TYR A 56 7.54 -13.37 -4.84
N LYS A 57 7.47 -12.93 -6.11
CA LYS A 57 7.97 -13.67 -7.27
C LYS A 57 9.47 -13.46 -7.56
N MET A 58 10.23 -12.82 -6.66
CA MET A 58 11.65 -12.64 -6.88
C MET A 58 12.39 -13.98 -6.88
N ARG A 59 13.26 -14.17 -7.87
CA ARG A 59 14.20 -15.30 -7.88
C ARG A 59 15.27 -15.08 -6.81
N ASN A 60 15.77 -16.15 -6.22
CA ASN A 60 16.87 -16.09 -5.24
C ASN A 60 18.15 -15.44 -5.81
N THR A 61 18.35 -15.51 -7.14
CA THR A 61 19.48 -14.89 -7.83
C THR A 61 19.29 -13.40 -8.13
N THR A 62 18.07 -12.88 -7.98
CA THR A 62 17.78 -11.46 -8.19
C THR A 62 18.17 -10.66 -6.96
N SER A 63 19.12 -9.74 -7.10
CA SER A 63 19.49 -8.83 -6.01
C SER A 63 18.29 -8.01 -5.52
N SER A 64 18.06 -8.05 -4.21
CA SER A 64 17.01 -7.28 -3.54
C SER A 64 17.31 -5.78 -3.49
N ALA A 65 18.58 -5.37 -3.61
CA ALA A 65 19.00 -3.97 -3.49
C ALA A 65 18.26 -3.05 -4.48
N LYS A 66 18.20 -3.41 -5.76
CA LYS A 66 17.47 -2.64 -6.79
C LYS A 66 15.97 -2.56 -6.51
N LYS A 67 15.40 -3.57 -5.87
CA LYS A 67 13.96 -3.62 -5.55
C LYS A 67 13.63 -2.77 -4.33
N VAL A 68 14.51 -2.78 -3.33
CA VAL A 68 14.43 -1.87 -2.18
C VAL A 68 14.57 -0.42 -2.65
N GLU A 69 15.55 -0.12 -3.50
CA GLU A 69 15.73 1.21 -4.08
C GLU A 69 14.47 1.66 -4.84
N GLN A 70 13.94 0.82 -5.73
CA GLN A 70 12.69 1.10 -6.41
C GLN A 70 11.51 1.31 -5.44
N LEU A 71 11.43 0.55 -4.34
CA LEU A 71 10.33 0.68 -3.40
C LEU A 71 10.40 1.99 -2.59
N LEU A 72 11.60 2.39 -2.18
CA LEU A 72 11.80 3.57 -1.33
C LEU A 72 11.80 4.88 -2.12
N TYR A 73 12.27 4.86 -3.37
CA TYR A 73 12.52 6.09 -4.14
C TYR A 73 11.72 6.20 -5.43
N SER A 74 10.85 5.23 -5.79
CA SER A 74 10.04 5.37 -7.01
C SER A 74 9.07 6.55 -6.89
N LYS A 75 9.19 7.49 -7.82
CA LYS A 75 8.12 8.45 -8.11
C LYS A 75 7.20 7.81 -9.14
N LEU A 76 5.98 7.44 -8.72
CA LEU A 76 4.93 7.08 -9.66
C LEU A 76 4.44 8.37 -10.33
N PHE A 77 4.90 8.62 -11.55
CA PHE A 77 4.29 9.61 -12.41
C PHE A 77 3.11 8.94 -13.11
N GLY A 78 1.89 9.42 -12.81
CA GLY A 78 0.69 8.93 -13.49
C GLY A 78 0.79 9.14 -15.00
N ASN A 79 0.33 8.16 -15.77
CA ASN A 79 0.17 8.30 -17.22
C ASN A 79 -1.31 8.50 -17.58
N THR A 80 -1.61 8.76 -18.84
CA THR A 80 -2.99 8.98 -19.32
C THR A 80 -3.93 7.84 -18.93
N ALA A 81 -3.47 6.59 -19.00
CA ALA A 81 -4.27 5.43 -18.61
C ALA A 81 -4.55 5.40 -17.10
N THR A 82 -3.57 5.72 -16.26
CA THR A 82 -3.75 5.81 -14.80
C THR A 82 -4.72 6.94 -14.44
N LYS A 83 -4.65 8.08 -15.13
CA LYS A 83 -5.57 9.21 -14.93
C LYS A 83 -7.01 8.82 -15.30
N TYR A 84 -7.20 8.22 -16.48
CA TYR A 84 -8.51 7.74 -16.91
C TYR A 84 -9.10 6.72 -15.93
N GLY A 85 -8.28 5.77 -15.45
CA GLY A 85 -8.70 4.79 -14.46
C GLY A 85 -9.18 5.43 -13.16
N ALA A 86 -8.46 6.43 -12.65
CA ALA A 86 -8.83 7.15 -11.44
C ALA A 86 -10.13 7.96 -11.62
N GLU A 87 -10.32 8.60 -12.78
CA GLU A 87 -11.52 9.39 -13.08
C GLU A 87 -12.76 8.50 -13.28
N SER A 88 -12.56 7.31 -13.87
CA SER A 88 -13.64 6.38 -14.21
C SER A 88 -14.04 5.46 -13.05
N GLU A 89 -13.24 5.37 -11.98
CA GLU A 89 -13.47 4.48 -10.84
C GLU A 89 -14.84 4.73 -10.18
N ILE A 90 -15.24 6.00 -10.03
CA ILE A 90 -16.54 6.38 -9.44
C ILE A 90 -17.71 5.86 -10.28
N LEU A 91 -17.61 5.97 -11.60
CA LEU A 91 -18.64 5.48 -12.52
C LEU A 91 -18.73 3.96 -12.49
N ALA A 92 -17.59 3.28 -12.49
CA ALA A 92 -17.52 1.83 -12.43
C ALA A 92 -18.13 1.27 -11.13
N ILE A 93 -17.89 1.91 -9.98
CA ILE A 93 -18.50 1.53 -8.70
C ILE A 93 -20.03 1.64 -8.78
N LYS A 94 -20.57 2.76 -9.30
CA LYS A 94 -22.01 2.95 -9.43
C LYS A 94 -22.65 1.88 -10.32
N GLN A 95 -22.05 1.62 -11.48
CA GLN A 95 -22.53 0.58 -12.41
C GLN A 95 -22.48 -0.81 -11.77
N PHE A 96 -21.46 -1.10 -10.97
CA PHE A 96 -21.37 -2.37 -10.26
C PHE A 96 -22.47 -2.51 -9.20
N GLU A 97 -22.75 -1.46 -8.43
CA GLU A 97 -23.82 -1.41 -7.43
C GLU A 97 -25.21 -1.55 -8.05
N GLU A 98 -25.43 -1.03 -9.26
CA GLU A 98 -26.69 -1.21 -10.01
C GLU A 98 -26.95 -2.68 -10.39
N VAL A 99 -25.89 -3.43 -10.70
CA VAL A 99 -26.01 -4.84 -11.15
C VAL A 99 -26.09 -5.82 -9.97
N ILE A 100 -25.28 -5.58 -8.93
CA ILE A 100 -25.11 -6.53 -7.81
C ILE A 100 -25.92 -6.11 -6.57
N GLY A 101 -26.39 -4.87 -6.51
CA GLY A 101 -26.96 -4.24 -5.33
C GLY A 101 -25.92 -3.45 -4.54
N ALA A 102 -26.39 -2.45 -3.77
CA ALA A 102 -25.53 -1.67 -2.90
C ALA A 102 -24.93 -2.55 -1.78
N TRP A 103 -23.64 -2.38 -1.52
CA TRP A 103 -23.01 -2.93 -0.34
C TRP A 103 -23.49 -2.15 0.88
N ASN A 104 -24.51 -2.68 1.57
CA ASN A 104 -24.99 -2.17 2.87
C ASN A 104 -24.01 -2.49 4.00
#